data_AF-A0A966NXY6-F1
#
_entry.id   AF-A0A966NXY6-F1
#
_cell.length_a   1.000
_cell.length_b   1.000
_cell.length_c   1.000
_cell.angle_alpha   90.00
_cell.angle_beta   90.00
_cell.angle_gamma   90.00
#
_symmetry.space_group_name_H-M   'P 1'
#
loop_
_entity.id
_entity.type
_entity.pdbx_description
1 polymer ?
#
loop_
_entity_poly.entity_id
_entity_poly.type
_entity_poly.pdbx_seq_one_letter_code
_entity_poly.pdbx_strand_id
1 'polypeptide(L)' 'MIAMLDRRRPEEFGANSWLVEEMYERFRDDPKSVGENWREFFSDFKPA' A
#
# COMPACT_ATOMS: atom_id res chain seq x y z
N MET A 1 4.65 7.27 -38.04
CA MET A 1 3.66 6.39 -37.39
C MET A 1 4.21 5.99 -36.02
N ILE A 2 3.74 6.68 -34.97
CA ILE A 2 3.76 6.41 -33.52
C ILE A 2 5.02 5.79 -32.88
N ALA A 3 5.72 6.62 -32.09
CA ALA A 3 6.67 6.19 -31.08
C ALA A 3 5.98 5.32 -30.02
N MET A 4 6.41 4.07 -29.84
CA MET A 4 5.95 3.18 -28.77
C MET A 4 6.60 3.53 -27.41
N LEU A 5 6.78 4.82 -27.14
CA LEU A 5 7.11 5.34 -25.82
C LEU A 5 5.82 5.88 -25.24
N ASP A 6 4.96 5.00 -24.75
CA ASP A 6 4.16 5.24 -23.56
C ASP A 6 3.31 4.02 -23.24
N ARG A 7 3.92 3.02 -22.59
CA ARG A 7 3.14 2.20 -21.67
C ARG A 7 3.09 3.02 -20.38
N ARG A 8 2.34 4.14 -20.33
CA ARG A 8 2.06 4.82 -19.05
C ARG A 8 1.47 3.75 -18.15
N ARG A 9 2.28 3.35 -17.18
CA ARG A 9 2.02 2.32 -16.19
C ARG A 9 0.75 2.72 -15.44
N PRO A 10 -0.42 2.14 -15.71
CA PRO A 10 -1.61 2.38 -14.90
C PRO A 10 -1.60 1.42 -13.71
N GLU A 11 -0.45 1.33 -13.05
CA GLU A 11 -0.22 0.56 -11.82
C GLU A 11 0.61 1.43 -10.88
N GLU A 12 0.33 2.74 -10.80
CA GLU A 12 0.92 3.59 -9.75
C GLU A 12 0.47 3.14 -8.35
N PHE A 13 -0.64 2.39 -8.31
CA PHE A 13 -1.12 1.66 -7.15
C PHE A 13 -1.35 0.22 -7.61
N GLY A 14 -0.49 -0.71 -7.16
CA GLY A 14 -0.60 -2.13 -7.52
C GLY A 14 -1.92 -2.74 -7.01
N ALA A 15 -2.25 -3.94 -7.49
CA ALA A 15 -3.49 -4.65 -7.12
C ALA A 15 -3.75 -4.77 -5.60
N ASN A 16 -2.71 -4.63 -4.77
CA ASN A 16 -2.78 -4.72 -3.32
C ASN A 16 -2.88 -3.37 -2.59
N SER A 17 -2.91 -2.22 -3.28
CA SER A 17 -2.94 -0.91 -2.62
C SER A 17 -4.18 -0.75 -1.75
N TRP A 18 -5.33 -1.25 -2.18
CA TRP A 18 -6.55 -1.24 -1.36
C TRP A 18 -6.40 -2.05 -0.06
N LEU A 19 -5.71 -3.19 -0.12
CA LEU A 19 -5.45 -4.03 1.06
C LEU A 19 -4.52 -3.34 2.05
N VAL A 20 -3.49 -2.64 1.56
CA VAL A 20 -2.55 -1.89 2.40
C VAL A 20 -3.30 -0.79 3.16
N GLU A 21 -4.15 -0.03 2.47
CA GLU A 21 -4.98 1.02 3.07
C GLU A 21 -5.92 0.44 4.15
N GLU A 22 -6.60 -0.67 3.85
CA GLU A 22 -7.49 -1.36 4.82
C GLU A 22 -6.73 -1.84 6.07
N MET A 23 -5.57 -2.47 5.88
CA MET A 23 -4.76 -2.93 7.01
C MET A 23 -4.20 -1.76 7.82
N TYR A 24 -3.86 -0.64 7.17
CA TYR A 24 -3.40 0.55 7.86
C TYR A 24 -4.51 1.17 8.71
N GLU A 25 -5.74 1.25 8.20
CA GLU A 25 -6.90 1.72 8.97
C GLU A 25 -7.13 0.85 10.20
N ARG A 26 -7.12 -0.47 10.05
CA ARG A 26 -7.24 -1.41 11.17
C ARG A 26 -6.10 -1.29 12.17
N PHE A 27 -4.86 -1.13 11.71
CA PHE A 27 -3.69 -0.93 12.58
C PHE A 27 -3.80 0.35 13.41
N ARG A 28 -4.36 1.42 12.83
CA ARG A 28 -4.58 2.70 13.52
C ARG A 28 -5.65 2.62 14.61
N ASP A 29 -6.67 1.80 14.42
CA ASP A 29 -7.71 1.53 15.42
C ASP A 29 -7.17 0.64 16.54
N ASP A 30 -6.63 -0.53 16.18
CA ASP A 30 -5.98 -1.45 17.11
C ASP A 30 -4.80 -2.18 16.43
N PRO A 31 -3.55 -1.95 16.89
CA PRO A 31 -2.38 -2.61 16.33
C PRO A 31 -2.45 -4.15 16.39
N LYS A 32 -3.18 -4.72 17.35
CA LYS A 32 -3.30 -6.19 17.50
C LYS A 32 -4.28 -6.81 16.50
N SER A 33 -5.10 -6.01 15.84
CA SER A 33 -6.10 -6.44 14.84
C SER A 33 -5.48 -6.78 13.48
N VAL A 34 -4.20 -6.45 13.28
CA VAL A 34 -3.41 -6.88 12.12
C VAL A 34 -2.30 -7.85 12.54
N GLY A 35 -1.86 -8.68 11.58
CA GLY A 35 -0.78 -9.64 11.81
C GLY A 35 0.56 -8.97 12.16
N GLU A 36 1.50 -9.74 12.70
CA GLU A 36 2.81 -9.25 13.14
C GLU A 36 3.59 -8.54 12.03
N ASN A 37 3.66 -9.13 10.84
CA ASN A 37 4.31 -8.51 9.68
C ASN A 37 3.73 -7.13 9.33
N TRP A 38 2.41 -6.96 9.46
CA TRP A 38 1.76 -5.66 9.22
C TRP A 38 2.05 -4.67 10.33
N ARG A 39 2.08 -5.11 11.59
CA ARG A 39 2.49 -4.26 12.71
C ARG A 39 3.90 -3.75 12.52
N GLU A 40 4.85 -4.63 12.19
CA GLU A 40 6.24 -4.27 11.97
C GLU A 40 6.37 -3.29 10.79
N PHE A 41 5.68 -3.57 9.69
CA PHE A 41 5.65 -2.70 8.51
C PHE A 41 5.12 -1.29 8.84
N PHE A 42 4.01 -1.19 9.58
CA PHE A 42 3.40 0.11 9.92
C PHE A 42 4.04 0.82 11.10
N SER A 43 4.80 0.13 11.96
CA SER A 43 5.44 0.74 13.13
C SER A 43 6.52 1.78 12.76
N ASP A 44 7.15 1.62 11.60
CA ASP A 44 8.12 2.60 11.06
C ASP A 44 7.54 3.42 9.89
N PHE A 45 6.29 3.18 9.50
CA PHE A 45 5.68 3.86 8.37
C PHE A 45 5.44 5.35 8.67
N LYS A 46 6.18 6.22 7.98
CA LYS A 46 5.99 7.67 8.03
C LYS A 46 5.34 8.15 6.74
N PRO A 47 4.05 8.53 6.76
CA PRO A 47 3.45 9.21 5.61
C PRO A 47 4.21 10.53 5.37
N ALA A 48 4.49 10.84 4.10
CA ALA A 48 5.19 12.04 3.66
C ALA A 48 4.32 13.31 3.79
#